data_AF-A0A9D7M9R0-F1
#
_entry.id   AF-A0A9D7M9R0-F1
#
_cell.length_a   1.000
_cell.length_b   1.000
_cell.length_c   1.000
_cell.angle_alpha   90.00
_cell.angle_beta   90.00
_cell.angle_gamma   90.00
#
_symmetry.space_group_name_H-M   'P 1'
#
loop_
_entity.id
_entity.type
_entity.pdbx_description
1 polymer ?
#
loop_
_entity_poly.entity_id
_entity_poly.type
_entity_poly.pdbx_seq_one_letter_code
_entity_poly.pdbx_strand_id
1 'polypeptide(L)' 'MKKVWFAIVVSTLFVIIYHASPYIGFPISLIFGMFLLSPFVVITLVWMILKYGEPSKYTFEERFYDDLDYQRNVAEKK' A
#
# COMPACT_ATOMS: atom_id res chain seq x y z
N MET A 1 -9.52 5.93 -8.69
CA MET A 1 -9.43 4.92 -7.59
C MET A 1 -10.31 3.64 -7.68
N LYS A 2 -11.45 3.59 -8.40
CA LYS A 2 -12.44 2.47 -8.34
C LYS A 2 -11.93 1.05 -8.66
N LYS A 3 -10.72 0.90 -9.21
CA LYS A 3 -10.11 -0.40 -9.53
C LYS A 3 -8.98 -0.81 -8.56
N VAL A 4 -8.38 0.16 -7.87
CA VAL A 4 -7.21 -0.07 -6.98
C VAL A 4 -7.67 -0.48 -5.58
N TRP A 5 -8.85 -0.03 -5.13
CA TRP A 5 -9.35 -0.32 -3.78
C TRP A 5 -9.42 -1.83 -3.49
N PHE A 6 -9.73 -2.67 -4.49
CA PHE A 6 -9.78 -4.12 -4.30
C PHE A 6 -8.41 -4.68 -3.90
N ALA A 7 -7.35 -4.26 -4.60
CA ALA A 7 -5.99 -4.67 -4.28
C ALA A 7 -5.56 -4.18 -2.89
N ILE A 8 -5.95 -2.95 -2.53
CA ILE A 8 -5.70 -2.38 -1.19
C ILE A 8 -6.42 -3.22 -0.13
N VAL A 9 -7.73 -3.42 -0.24
CA VAL A 9 -8.53 -4.16 0.77
C VAL A 9 -8.02 -5.60 0.94
N VAL A 10 -7.76 -6.32 -0.16
CA VAL A 10 -7.28 -7.70 -0.10
C VAL A 10 -5.89 -7.76 0.56
N SER A 11 -4.96 -6.87 0.18
CA SER A 11 -3.62 -6.84 0.77
C SER A 11 -3.65 -6.43 2.25
N THR A 12 -4.48 -5.47 2.63
CA THR A 12 -4.67 -5.07 4.03
C THR A 12 -5.25 -6.21 4.86
N LEU A 13 -6.32 -6.87 4.40
CA LEU A 13 -6.90 -8.02 5.08
C LEU A 13 -5.90 -9.16 5.20
N PHE A 14 -5.13 -9.44 4.15
CA PHE A 14 -4.07 -10.43 4.18
C PHE A 14 -3.04 -10.14 5.28
N VAL A 15 -2.56 -8.89 5.40
CA VAL A 15 -1.60 -8.48 6.44
C VAL A 15 -2.20 -8.60 7.84
N ILE A 16 -3.46 -8.20 8.02
CA ILE A 16 -4.18 -8.33 9.31
C ILE A 16 -4.27 -9.80 9.71
N ILE A 17 -4.73 -10.68 8.81
CA ILE A 17 -4.85 -12.11 9.08
C ILE A 17 -3.47 -12.72 9.35
N TYR A 18 -2.45 -12.35 8.57
CA TYR A 18 -1.08 -12.84 8.77
C TYR A 18 -0.54 -12.46 10.15
N HIS A 19 -0.73 -11.21 10.58
CA HIS A 19 -0.31 -10.75 11.90
C HIS A 19 -1.14 -11.36 13.04
N ALA A 20 -2.43 -11.56 12.83
CA ALA A 20 -3.31 -12.19 13.82
C ALA A 20 -3.04 -13.70 13.95
N SER A 21 -2.54 -14.34 12.89
CA SER A 21 -2.39 -15.80 12.79
C SER A 21 -1.68 -16.47 13.97
N PRO A 22 -0.59 -15.94 14.56
CA PRO A 22 0.07 -16.57 15.70
C PRO A 22 -0.76 -16.49 16.99
N TYR A 23 -1.68 -15.52 17.08
CA TYR A 23 -2.50 -15.26 18.27
C TYR A 23 -3.84 -16.01 18.26
N ILE A 24 -4.31 -16.44 17.09
CA ILE A 24 -5.60 -17.14 16.91
C ILE A 24 -5.42 -18.65 16.68
N GLY A 25 -4.20 -19.18 16.89
CA GLY A 25 -3.92 -20.61 16.85
C GLY A 25 -3.77 -21.20 15.44
N PHE A 26 -3.37 -20.40 14.45
CA PHE A 26 -3.07 -20.96 13.12
C PHE A 26 -1.85 -21.89 13.20
N PRO A 27 -1.87 -23.02 12.46
CA PRO A 27 -0.74 -23.92 12.43
C PRO A 27 0.46 -23.26 11.74
N ILE A 28 1.67 -23.57 12.23
CA ILE A 28 2.92 -23.02 11.70
C ILE A 28 3.05 -23.20 10.18
N SER A 29 2.62 -24.35 9.65
CA SER A 29 2.61 -24.61 8.21
C SER A 29 1.78 -23.60 7.41
N LEU A 30 0.63 -23.16 7.94
CA LEU A 30 -0.21 -22.14 7.32
C LEU A 30 0.46 -20.77 7.41
N ILE A 31 1.04 -20.41 8.55
CA ILE A 31 1.77 -19.14 8.72
C ILE A 31 2.95 -19.05 7.75
N PHE A 32 3.73 -20.13 7.59
CA PHE A 32 4.78 -20.22 6.57
C PHE A 32 4.22 -20.13 5.15
N GLY A 33 3.09 -20.78 4.87
CA GLY A 33 2.41 -20.65 3.58
C GLY A 33 2.03 -19.21 3.26
N MET A 34 1.49 -18.48 4.25
CA MET A 34 1.20 -17.06 4.11
C MET A 34 2.48 -16.23 3.88
N PHE A 35 3.56 -16.50 4.62
CA PHE A 35 4.84 -15.84 4.40
C PHE A 35 5.34 -16.02 2.96
N LEU A 36 5.31 -17.25 2.43
CA LEU A 36 5.69 -17.54 1.05
C LEU A 36 4.75 -16.90 0.01
N LEU A 37 3.47 -16.71 0.34
CA LEU A 37 2.50 -16.03 -0.51
C LEU A 37 2.66 -14.50 -0.49
N SER A 38 3.24 -13.93 0.57
CA SER A 38 3.33 -12.48 0.77
C SER A 38 3.97 -11.69 -0.39
N PRO A 39 5.04 -12.16 -1.07
CA PRO A 39 5.60 -11.42 -2.20
C PRO A 39 4.60 -11.28 -3.35
N PHE A 40 3.77 -12.30 -3.61
CA PHE A 40 2.76 -12.27 -4.66
C PHE A 40 1.65 -11.26 -4.37
N VAL A 41 1.26 -11.13 -3.09
CA VAL A 41 0.30 -10.10 -2.64
C VAL A 41 0.86 -8.71 -2.87
N VAL A 42 2.12 -8.47 -2.48
CA VAL A 42 2.80 -7.17 -2.65
C VAL A 42 2.98 -6.83 -4.13
N ILE A 43 3.45 -7.77 -4.95
CA ILE A 43 3.63 -7.57 -6.40
C ILE A 43 2.28 -7.25 -7.04
N THR A 44 1.21 -7.94 -6.66
CA THR A 44 -0.13 -7.69 -7.19
C THR A 44 -0.63 -6.30 -6.80
N LEU A 45 -0.41 -5.87 -5.56
CA LEU A 45 -0.76 -4.52 -5.11
C LEU A 45 -0.02 -3.46 -5.93
N VAL A 46 1.31 -3.59 -6.05
CA VAL A 46 2.16 -2.67 -6.80
C VAL A 46 1.72 -2.64 -8.27
N TRP A 47 1.53 -3.79 -8.90
CA TRP A 47 1.10 -3.89 -10.28
C TRP A 47 -0.27 -3.23 -10.52
N MET A 48 -1.23 -3.43 -9.62
CA MET A 48 -2.56 -2.80 -9.70
C MET A 48 -2.47 -1.28 -9.57
N ILE A 49 -1.62 -0.76 -8.68
CA ILE A 49 -1.38 0.68 -8.54
C ILE A 49 -0.72 1.25 -9.79
N LEU A 50 0.32 0.61 -10.32
CA LEU A 50 1.00 1.07 -11.53
C LEU A 50 0.11 1.03 -12.76
N LYS A 51 -0.78 0.03 -12.87
CA LYS A 51 -1.63 -0.17 -14.05
C LYS A 51 -2.93 0.63 -14.02
N TYR A 52 -3.51 0.85 -12.84
CA TYR A 52 -4.85 1.44 -12.70
C TYR A 52 -4.91 2.64 -11.74
N GLY A 53 -3.79 3.00 -11.11
CA GLY A 53 -3.67 4.20 -10.30
C GLY A 53 -3.65 5.46 -11.15
N GLU A 54 -4.07 6.56 -10.54
CA GLU A 54 -3.92 7.89 -11.11
C GLU A 54 -2.58 8.43 -10.62
N PRO A 55 -1.60 8.70 -11.52
CA PRO A 55 -0.32 9.28 -11.10
C PRO A 55 -0.54 10.71 -10.59
N SER A 56 0.29 11.13 -9.64
CA SER A 56 0.31 12.54 -9.23
C SER A 56 0.60 13.42 -10.44
N LYS A 57 -0.12 14.54 -10.52
CA LYS A 57 0.15 15.60 -11.50
C LYS A 57 1.27 16.53 -11.06
N TYR A 58 1.68 16.40 -9.79
CA TYR A 58 2.65 17.26 -9.16
C TYR A 58 3.96 16.50 -8.96
N THR A 59 5.04 17.24 -9.00
CA THR A 59 6.34 16.78 -8.54
C THR A 59 6.42 16.88 -7.02
N PHE A 60 7.34 16.12 -6.41
CA PHE A 60 7.62 16.21 -4.97
C PHE A 60 8.05 17.61 -4.51
N GLU A 61 8.57 18.44 -5.44
CA GLU A 61 8.94 19.83 -5.12
C GLU A 61 7.73 20.75 -5.02
N GLU A 62 6.67 20.48 -5.79
CA GLU A 62 5.44 21.26 -5.82
C GLU A 62 4.54 20.90 -4.64
N ARG A 63 4.31 19.60 -4.41
CA ARG A 63 3.48 19.08 -3.32
C ARG A 63 4.03 17.75 -2.82
N PHE A 64 4.04 17.57 -1.49
CA PHE A 64 4.39 16.28 -0.88
C PHE A 64 3.16 15.35 -0.80
N TYR A 65 2.00 15.92 -0.50
CA TYR A 65 0.72 15.21 -0.40
C TYR A 65 -0.24 15.75 -1.45
N ASP A 66 -0.81 14.86 -2.27
CA ASP A 66 -1.77 15.21 -3.33
C ASP A 66 -3.18 15.49 -2.79
N ASP A 67 -3.49 14.97 -1.61
CA ASP A 67 -4.79 15.03 -0.94
C ASP A 67 -4.91 16.20 0.05
N LEU A 68 -3.80 16.87 0.34
CA LEU A 68 -3.76 18.04 1.20
C LEU A 68 -3.54 19.31 0.36
N ASP A 69 -4.40 20.31 0.55
CA ASP A 69 -4.21 21.64 -0.05
C ASP A 69 -3.16 22.41 0.76
N TYR A 70 -1.91 21.95 0.65
CA TYR A 70 -0.75 22.48 1.33
C TYR A 70 0.00 23.47 0.43
N GLN A 71 0.22 24.69 0.92
CA GLN A 71 1.18 25.60 0.33
C GLN A 71 2.54 25.39 1.00
N ARG A 72 3.56 25.04 0.21
CA ARG A 72 4.93 24.92 0.72
C ARG A 72 5.37 26.29 1.24
N ASN A 73 5.78 26.34 2.51
CA ASN A 73 6.35 27.56 3.10
C ASN A 73 7.65 27.87 2.36
N VAL A 74 7.61 28.75 1.35
CA VAL A 74 8.79 29.17 0.58
C VAL A 74 9.60 30.12 1.46
N ALA A 75 10.43 29.55 2.33
CA ALA A 75 11.42 30.27 3.12
C ALA A 75 12.82 29.84 2.71
N GLU A 76 13.14 29.92 1.42
CA GLU A 76 14.54 29.99 0.97
C GLU A 76 14.64 31.06 -0.12
N LYS A 77 14.66 32.32 0.32
CA LYS A 77 15.44 33.34 -0.40
C LYS A 77 16.89 33.16 0.05
N LYS A 78 17.73 32.63 -0.83
CA LYS A 78 19.17 32.91 -0.80
C LYS A 78 19.46 34.14 -1.63
#